data_AF-A0A353VTI9-F1
#
_entry.id   AF-A0A353VTI9-F1
#
_cell.length_a   1.000
_cell.length_b   1.000
_cell.length_c   1.000
_cell.angle_alpha   90.00
_cell.angle_beta   90.00
_cell.angle_gamma   90.00
#
_symmetry.space_group_name_H-M   'P 1'
#
loop_
_entity.id
_entity.type
_entity.pdbx_description
1 polymer ?
#
loop_
_entity_poly.entity_id
_entity_poly.type
_entity_poly.pdbx_seq_one_letter_code
_entity_poly.pdbx_strand_id
1 'polypeptide(L)' 'APIYVERMQELISERKKSKGIIVSDHMYEAIIEITDDLYLMRDGYTFPIKSREDLIHHGYILR' A
#
# COMPACT_ATOMS: atom_id res chain seq x y z
N ALA A 1 -16.60 -1.58 -8.76
CA ALA A 1 -15.90 -1.43 -10.05
C ALA A 1 -14.75 -0.44 -9.85
N PRO A 2 -13.48 -0.85 -10.02
CA PRO A 2 -12.33 0.01 -9.78
C PRO A 2 -12.01 0.84 -11.03
N ILE A 3 -12.94 1.69 -11.47
CA ILE A 3 -12.80 2.41 -12.76
C ILE A 3 -11.61 3.38 -12.77
N TYR A 4 -11.20 3.87 -11.59
CA TYR A 4 -10.18 4.91 -11.47
C TYR A 4 -8.87 4.44 -10.83
N VAL A 5 -8.75 3.16 -10.47
CA VAL A 5 -7.56 2.67 -9.75
C VAL A 5 -6.30 2.88 -10.58
N GLU A 6 -6.29 2.44 -11.84
CA GLU A 6 -5.14 2.60 -12.75
C GLU A 6 -4.75 4.07 -12.92
N ARG A 7 -5.73 4.94 -13.22
CA ARG A 7 -5.49 6.38 -13.40
C ARG A 7 -4.96 7.04 -12.13
N MET A 8 -5.45 6.64 -10.96
CA MET A 8 -4.95 7.15 -9.68
C MET A 8 -3.53 6.68 -9.42
N GLN A 9 -3.21 5.42 -9.72
CA GLN A 9 -1.87 4.87 -9.59
C GLN A 9 -0.88 5.60 -10.50
N GLU A 10 -1.24 5.90 -11.75
CA GLU A 10 -0.44 6.71 -12.67
C GLU A 10 -0.16 8.10 -12.11
N LEU A 11 -1.20 8.80 -11.64
CA LEU A 11 -1.07 10.15 -11.08
C LEU A 11 -0.19 10.17 -9.83
N ILE A 12 -0.37 9.21 -8.92
CA ILE A 12 0.45 9.09 -7.71
C ILE A 12 1.89 8.82 -8.08
N SER A 13 2.13 7.91 -9.05
CA SER A 13 3.47 7.55 -9.53
C SER A 13 4.20 8.72 -10.20
N GLU A 14 3.48 9.59 -10.90
CA GLU A 14 4.05 10.81 -11.47
C GLU A 14 4.41 11.82 -10.35
N ARG A 15 3.50 12.04 -9.40
CA ARG A 15 3.65 13.10 -8.39
C ARG A 15 4.60 12.74 -7.26
N LYS A 16 4.73 11.45 -6.89
CA LYS A 16 5.67 11.00 -5.84
C LYS A 16 7.13 11.34 -6.13
N LYS A 17 7.50 11.53 -7.42
CA LYS A 17 8.84 11.99 -7.84
C LYS A 17 9.25 13.36 -7.25
N SER A 18 8.28 14.15 -6.81
CA SER A 18 8.50 15.53 -6.32
C SER A 18 7.78 15.85 -5.01
N LYS A 19 6.99 14.92 -4.47
CA LYS A 19 6.15 15.12 -3.28
C LYS A 19 6.18 13.88 -2.40
N GLY A 20 6.24 14.07 -1.08
CA GLY A 20 5.84 13.03 -0.14
C GLY A 20 4.32 12.84 -0.21
N ILE A 21 3.88 11.59 -0.37
CA ILE A 21 2.46 11.22 -0.45
C ILE A 21 2.23 10.10 0.56
N ILE A 22 1.24 10.28 1.45
CA ILE A 22 0.76 9.23 2.35
C ILE A 22 -0.60 8.76 1.81
N VAL A 23 -0.72 7.46 1.60
CA VAL A 23 -1.95 6.82 1.10
C VAL A 23 -2.35 5.72 2.08
N SER A 24 -3.63 5.68 2.44
CA SER A 24 -4.22 4.57 3.17
C SER A 24 -5.43 4.06 2.39
N ASP A 25 -5.49 2.75 2.14
CA ASP A 25 -6.61 2.08 1.51
C ASP A 25 -6.74 0.68 2.13
N HIS A 26 -7.89 0.05 1.97
CA HIS A 26 -8.11 -1.35 2.31
C HIS A 26 -7.70 -2.29 1.17
N MET A 27 -7.62 -1.81 -0.08
CA MET A 27 -7.18 -2.60 -1.23
C MET A 27 -5.65 -2.67 -1.32
N TYR A 28 -5.03 -3.49 -0.46
CA TYR A 28 -3.57 -3.53 -0.32
C TYR A 28 -2.82 -3.84 -1.63
N GLU A 29 -3.39 -4.66 -2.51
CA GLU A 29 -2.79 -4.99 -3.81
C GLU A 29 -2.57 -3.74 -4.67
N ALA A 30 -3.51 -2.80 -4.64
CA ALA A 30 -3.40 -1.57 -5.43
C ALA A 30 -2.32 -0.61 -4.89
N ILE A 31 -2.12 -0.60 -3.56
CA ILE A 31 -1.19 0.33 -2.90
C ILE A 31 0.25 -0.20 -2.92
N ILE A 32 0.45 -1.53 -2.87
CA ILE A 32 1.77 -2.17 -2.98
C ILE A 32 2.51 -1.67 -4.22
N GLU A 33 1.83 -1.61 -5.37
CA GLU A 33 2.44 -1.27 -6.65
C GLU A 33 2.92 0.18 -6.75
N ILE A 34 2.40 1.10 -5.92
CA ILE A 34 2.66 2.55 -6.03
C ILE A 34 3.42 3.15 -4.85
N THR A 35 3.64 2.39 -3.78
CA THR A 35 4.29 2.87 -2.56
C THR A 35 5.80 2.67 -2.60
N ASP A 36 6.56 3.63 -2.06
CA ASP A 36 8.00 3.42 -1.81
C ASP A 36 8.24 2.66 -0.50
N ASP A 37 7.45 3.00 0.51
CA ASP A 37 7.41 2.32 1.81
C ASP A 37 5.97 1.93 2.14
N LEU A 38 5.78 0.68 2.54
CA LEU A 38 4.50 0.14 2.95
C LEU A 38 4.50 -0.17 4.44
N TYR A 39 3.41 0.22 5.11
CA TYR A 39 3.19 -0.05 6.53
C TYR A 39 1.83 -0.69 6.74
N LEU A 40 1.78 -1.69 7.61
CA LEU A 40 0.55 -2.27 8.11
C LEU A 40 0.21 -1.65 9.45
N MET A 41 -1.01 -1.12 9.58
CA MET A 41 -1.56 -0.67 10.85
C MET A 41 -2.40 -1.81 11.45
N ARG A 42 -2.03 -2.30 12.63
CA ARG A 42 -2.76 -3.34 13.35
C ARG A 42 -2.63 -3.17 14.85
N ASP A 43 -3.76 -3.26 15.57
CA ASP A 43 -3.82 -3.21 17.04
C ASP A 43 -3.13 -1.97 17.66
N GLY A 44 -3.17 -0.83 16.97
CA GLY A 44 -2.53 0.42 17.41
C GLY A 44 -1.04 0.53 17.10
N TYR A 45 -0.45 -0.48 16.44
CA TYR A 45 0.95 -0.50 16.02
C TYR A 45 1.09 -0.39 14.50
N THR A 46 2.26 0.08 14.07
CA THR A 46 2.67 0.15 12.67
C THR A 46 3.84 -0.78 12.41
N PHE A 47 3.70 -1.66 11.42
CA PHE A 47 4.72 -2.63 11.02
C PHE A 47 5.19 -2.32 9.60
N PRO A 48 6.50 -2.16 9.34
CA PRO A 48 6.99 -2.03 7.98
C PRO A 48 6.80 -3.36 7.24
N ILE A 49 6.26 -3.30 6.02
CA ILE A 49 6.04 -4.46 5.15
C ILE A 49 7.05 -4.41 4.02
N LYS A 50 7.83 -5.48 3.86
CA LYS A 50 8.87 -5.64 2.83
C LYS A 50 8.56 -6.78 1.88
N SER A 51 7.69 -7.71 2.26
CA SER A 51 7.21 -8.77 1.37
C SER A 51 5.77 -9.19 1.66
N ARG A 52 5.22 -10.02 0.77
CA ARG A 52 3.91 -10.65 0.98
C ARG A 52 3.91 -11.56 2.21
N GLU A 53 5.04 -12.19 2.51
CA GLU A 53 5.22 -13.03 3.70
C GLU A 53 5.02 -12.25 5.00
N ASP A 54 5.41 -10.97 5.05
CA ASP A 54 5.18 -10.12 6.22
C ASP A 54 3.67 -9.92 6.46
N LEU A 55 2.89 -9.76 5.39
CA LEU A 55 1.42 -9.66 5.48
C LEU A 55 0.78 -10.95 6.00
N ILE A 56 1.32 -12.11 5.62
CA ILE A 56 0.89 -13.42 6.16
C ILE A 56 1.29 -13.53 7.63
N HIS A 57 2.54 -13.18 7.96
CA HIS A 57 3.09 -13.24 9.32
C HIS A 57 2.27 -12.38 10.29
N HIS A 58 1.91 -11.17 9.87
CA HIS A 58 1.06 -10.28 10.63
C HIS A 58 -0.44 -10.61 10.50
N GLY A 59 -0.81 -11.74 9.88
CA GLY A 59 -2.18 -12.24 9.78
C GLY A 59 -3.14 -11.29 9.07
N TYR A 60 -2.64 -10.44 8.18
CA TYR A 60 -3.44 -9.55 7.35
C TYR A 60 -4.03 -10.28 6.14
N ILE A 61 -3.26 -11.21 5.56
CA ILE A 61 -3.73 -12.15 4.53
C ILE A 61 -3.54 -13.60 4.99
N LEU A 62 -4.40 -14.49 4.52
CA LEU A 62 -4.29 -15.93 4.75
C LEU A 62 -3.33 -16.56 3.73
N ARG A 63 -2.73 -17.68 4.11
CA ARG A 63 -1.80 -18.44 3.25
C ARG A 63 -2.53 -19.20 2.15
#